data_AF-A0A3L6SN23-F1
#
_entry.id   AF-A0A3L6SN23-F1
#
_cell.length_a   1.000
_cell.length_b   1.000
_cell.length_c   1.000
_cell.angle_alpha   90.00
_cell.angle_beta   90.00
_cell.angle_gamma   90.00
#
_symmetry.space_group_name_H-M   'P 1'
#
loop_
_entity.id
_entity.type
_entity.pdbx_description
1 polymer ?
#
loop_
_entity_poly.entity_id
_entity_poly.type
_entity_poly.pdbx_seq_one_letter_code
_entity_poly.pdbx_strand_id
1 'polypeptide(L)' 'MESPQDWWARLRAFLPPTKRKGFDSLFSLIAWELWKERNARVFHNAAAPVPQLVQTIRHFGEQWVLAGVKKLGCLFSE' A
#
# COMPACT_ATOMS: atom_id res chain seq x y z
N MET A 1 4.84 0.67 21.73
CA MET A 1 4.71 0.12 20.37
C MET A 1 4.06 1.20 19.53
N GLU A 2 4.72 1.66 18.47
CA GLU A 2 4.19 2.71 17.58
C GLU A 2 2.95 2.14 16.84
N SER A 3 1.85 2.89 16.75
CA SER A 3 0.70 2.45 15.97
C SER A 3 0.99 2.57 14.47
N PRO A 4 0.31 1.82 13.58
CA PRO A 4 0.44 2.00 12.13
C PRO A 4 0.19 3.44 11.67
N GLN A 5 -0.69 4.16 12.38
CA GLN A 5 -1.02 5.56 12.12
C GLN A 5 0.13 6.49 12.50
N ASP A 6 0.74 6.29 13.67
CA ASP A 6 1.89 7.06 14.13
C ASP A 6 3.08 6.84 13.19
N TRP A 7 3.32 5.59 12.80
CA TRP A 7 4.37 5.21 11.85
C TRP A 7 4.17 5.86 10.48
N TRP A 8 2.94 5.83 9.95
CA TRP A 8 2.58 6.49 8.71
C TRP A 8 2.80 8.01 8.80
N ALA A 9 2.31 8.65 9.86
CA ALA A 9 2.42 10.10 10.04
C ALA A 9 3.88 10.55 10.09
N ARG A 10 4.71 9.77 10.81
CA ARG A 10 6.15 9.99 10.91
C ARG A 10 6.84 9.86 9.56
N LEU A 11 6.64 8.76 8.83
CA LEU A 11 7.26 8.57 7.51
C LEU A 11 6.82 9.64 6.50
N ARG A 12 5.54 9.99 6.54
CA ARG A 12 4.99 11.03 5.68
C ARG A 12 5.62 12.41 5.93
N ALA A 13 5.98 12.72 7.17
CA ALA A 13 6.64 13.98 7.51
C ALA A 13 8.02 14.11 6.82
N PHE A 14 8.75 13.00 6.67
CA PHE A 14 10.05 12.96 5.98
C PHE A 14 9.95 13.04 4.46
N LEU A 15 8.77 12.86 3.87
CA LEU A 15 8.59 12.92 2.42
C LEU A 15 8.40 14.35 1.91
N PRO A 16 8.97 14.70 0.73
CA PRO A 16 8.64 15.94 0.04
C PRO A 16 7.13 16.05 -0.23
N PRO A 17 6.53 17.27 -0.18
CA PRO A 17 5.10 17.46 -0.42
C PRO A 17 4.58 16.82 -1.72
N THR A 18 5.42 16.75 -2.75
CA THR A 18 5.12 16.15 -4.05
C THR A 18 4.93 14.63 -4.01
N LYS A 19 5.57 13.93 -3.06
CA LYS A 19 5.51 12.46 -2.89
C LYS A 19 4.47 12.01 -1.86
N ARG A 20 4.06 12.89 -0.94
CA ARG A 20 3.12 12.56 0.15
C ARG A 20 1.80 11.96 -0.35
N LYS A 21 1.18 12.54 -1.38
CA LYS A 21 -0.08 12.01 -1.94
C LYS A 21 0.08 10.59 -2.50
N GLY A 22 1.18 10.30 -3.18
CA GLY A 22 1.48 8.96 -3.68
C GLY A 22 1.65 7.95 -2.54
N PHE A 23 2.37 8.37 -1.50
CA PHE A 23 2.58 7.57 -0.31
C PHE A 23 1.27 7.27 0.43
N ASP A 24 0.39 8.26 0.57
CA ASP A 24 -0.93 8.08 1.19
C ASP A 24 -1.76 7.05 0.40
N SER A 25 -1.73 7.09 -0.93
CA SER A 25 -2.40 6.12 -1.79
C SER A 25 -1.81 4.71 -1.68
N LEU A 26 -0.48 4.59 -1.68
CA LEU A 26 0.21 3.30 -1.50
C LEU A 26 -0.09 2.69 -0.13
N PHE A 27 -0.04 3.50 0.94
CA PHE A 27 -0.38 3.06 2.29
C PHE A 27 -1.82 2.55 2.37
N SER A 28 -2.75 3.25 1.74
CA SER A 28 -4.16 2.83 1.68
C SER A 28 -4.33 1.49 0.96
N LEU A 29 -3.60 1.27 -0.14
CA LEU A 29 -3.58 -0.01 -0.86
C LEU A 29 -3.03 -1.14 0.02
N ILE A 30 -1.91 -0.92 0.71
CA ILE A 30 -1.33 -1.91 1.63
C ILE A 30 -2.33 -2.26 2.74
N ALA A 31 -2.93 -1.26 3.37
CA ALA A 31 -3.92 -1.46 4.43
C ALA A 31 -5.13 -2.26 3.93
N TRP A 32 -5.60 -1.97 2.70
CA TRP A 32 -6.70 -2.69 2.06
C TRP A 32 -6.37 -4.15 1.77
N GLU A 33 -5.21 -4.44 1.18
CA GLU A 33 -4.79 -5.82 0.90
C GLU A 33 -4.59 -6.63 2.19
N LEU A 34 -4.04 -6.02 3.25
CA LEU A 34 -3.92 -6.67 4.57
C LEU A 34 -5.29 -6.96 5.20
N TRP A 35 -6.25 -6.05 5.04
CA TRP A 35 -7.61 -6.27 5.51
C TRP A 35 -8.28 -7.43 4.76
N LYS A 36 -8.15 -7.49 3.43
CA LYS A 36 -8.67 -8.61 2.64
C LYS A 36 -8.03 -9.94 3.02
N GLU A 37 -6.71 -9.97 3.22
CA GLU A 37 -5.99 -11.18 3.63
C GLU A 37 -6.48 -11.69 5.00
N ARG A 38 -6.71 -10.79 5.96
CA ARG A 38 -7.29 -11.14 7.27
C ARG A 38 -8.69 -11.72 7.12
N ASN A 39 -9.52 -11.13 6.27
CA ASN A 39 -10.87 -11.64 6.01
C ASN A 39 -10.83 -13.01 5.33
N ALA A 40 -9.93 -13.23 4.38
CA ALA A 40 -9.76 -14.53 3.74
C ALA A 40 -9.41 -15.64 4.74
N ARG A 41 -8.52 -15.33 5.70
CA ARG A 41 -8.16 -16.27 6.77
C ARG A 41 -9.34 -16.60 7.67
N VAL A 42 -10.11 -15.59 8.07
CA VAL A 42 -11.21 -15.76 9.03
C VAL A 42 -12.44 -16.39 8.38
N PHE A 43 -12.85 -15.91 7.20
CA PHE A 43 -14.13 -16.27 6.59
C PHE A 43 -14.02 -17.36 5.52
N HIS A 44 -12.83 -17.58 4.97
CA HIS A 44 -12.61 -18.55 3.89
C HIS A 44 -11.56 -19.61 4.23
N ASN A 45 -10.98 -19.58 5.44
CA ASN A 45 -9.88 -20.45 5.86
C ASN A 45 -8.74 -20.51 4.81
N ALA A 46 -8.51 -19.38 4.13
CA ALA A 46 -7.53 -19.24 3.06
C ALA A 46 -6.44 -18.26 3.50
N ALA A 47 -5.18 -18.62 3.28
CA ALA A 47 -4.03 -17.82 3.67
C ALA A 47 -3.03 -17.72 2.51
N ALA A 48 -2.72 -16.50 2.09
CA ALA A 48 -1.63 -16.26 1.14
C ALA A 48 -0.28 -16.23 1.88
N PRO A 49 0.79 -16.78 1.30
CA PRO A 49 2.16 -16.50 1.73
C PRO A 49 2.48 -15.01 1.59
N VAL A 50 3.31 -14.48 2.48
CA VAL A 50 3.73 -13.07 2.44
C VAL A 50 4.28 -12.64 1.07
N PRO A 51 5.14 -13.42 0.38
CA PRO A 51 5.62 -13.03 -0.95
C PRO A 51 4.50 -12.83 -1.98
N GLN A 52 3.45 -13.65 -1.93
CA GLN A 52 2.31 -13.54 -2.82
C GLN A 52 1.51 -12.25 -2.53
N LEU A 53 1.30 -11.91 -1.24
CA LEU A 53 0.62 -10.66 -0.87
C LEU A 53 1.40 -9.42 -1.34
N VAL A 54 2.73 -9.45 -1.21
CA VAL A 54 3.61 -8.36 -1.70
C VAL A 54 3.51 -8.23 -3.22
N GLN A 55 3.51 -9.34 -3.96
CA GLN A 55 3.33 -9.32 -5.42
C GLN A 55 1.97 -8.74 -5.82
N THR A 56 0.90 -9.12 -5.11
CA THR A 56 -0.45 -8.58 -5.34
C THR A 56 -0.51 -7.07 -5.11
N ILE A 57 0.06 -6.57 -4.02
CA ILE A 57 0.14 -5.13 -3.73
C ILE A 57 0.90 -4.40 -4.84
N ARG A 58 2.05 -4.93 -5.26
CA ARG A 58 2.84 -4.35 -6.35
C ARG A 58 2.04 -4.29 -7.65
N HIS A 59 1.41 -5.40 -8.03
CA HIS A 59 0.61 -5.49 -9.25
C HIS A 59 -0.52 -4.46 -9.26
N PHE A 60 -1.29 -4.34 -8.18
CA PHE A 60 -2.33 -3.32 -8.08
C PHE A 60 -1.78 -1.91 -8.11
N GLY A 61 -0.62 -1.66 -7.48
CA GLY A 61 0.07 -0.38 -7.55
C GLY A 61 0.40 0.02 -8.99
N GLU A 62 0.97 -0.91 -9.77
CA GLU A 62 1.28 -0.72 -11.19
C GLU A 62 0.01 -0.47 -12.02
N GLN A 63 -1.07 -1.24 -11.79
CA GLN A 63 -2.35 -1.03 -12.46
C GLN A 63 -2.95 0.35 -12.16
N TRP A 64 -2.84 0.85 -10.92
CA TRP A 64 -3.34 2.18 -10.55
C TRP A 64 -2.54 3.29 -11.25
N VAL A 65 -1.23 3.11 -11.39
CA VAL A 65 -0.39 4.04 -12.18
C VAL A 65 -0.86 4.07 -13.64
N LEU A 66 -1.06 2.90 -14.26
CA LEU A 66 -1.55 2.78 -15.63
C LEU A 66 -2.94 3.39 -15.83
N ALA A 67 -3.81 3.27 -14.83
CA ALA A 67 -5.14 3.89 -14.81
C ALA A 67 -5.13 5.43 -14.62
N GLY A 68 -3.95 6.05 -14.52
CA GLY A 68 -3.80 7.50 -14.47
C GLY A 68 -3.68 8.08 -13.06
N VAL A 69 -3.40 7.26 -12.03
CA VAL A 69 -3.05 7.76 -10.70
C VAL A 69 -1.63 8.33 -10.74
N LYS A 70 -1.51 9.56 -11.27
CA LYS A 70 -0.23 10.27 -11.52
C LYS A 70 0.64 10.43 -10.27
N LYS A 71 0.05 10.35 -9.08
CA LYS A 71 0.75 10.52 -7.80
C LYS A 71 1.40 9.24 -7.28
N LEU A 72 0.96 8.04 -7.67
CA LEU A 72 1.71 6.82 -7.38
C LEU A 72 2.93 6.69 -8.29
N GLY A 73 2.83 7.15 -9.54
CA GLY A 73 3.95 7.13 -10.50
C GLY A 73 5.20 7.85 -9.97
N CYS A 74 5.06 8.96 -9.25
CA CYS A 74 6.21 9.70 -8.70
C CYS A 74 6.97 8.97 -7.57
N LEU A 75 6.48 7.82 -7.10
CA LEU A 75 7.20 6.92 -6.21
C LEU A 75 8.03 5.87 -6.96
N PHE A 76 7.67 5.57 -8.22
CA PHE A 76 8.31 4.54 -9.04
C PHE A 76 9.21 5.12 -10.15
N SER A 77 9.21 6.43 -10.35
CA SER A 77 10.15 7.12 -11.25
C SER A 77 11.48 7.39 -10.54
N GLU A 78 12.53 6.69 -10.96
CA GLU A 78 13.90 7.21 -10.94
C GLU A 78 14.15 8.06 -12.19
#